data_AF-A0A225VMX4-F1
#
_entry.id   AF-A0A225VMX4-F1
#
_cell.length_a   1.000
_cell.length_b   1.000
_cell.length_c   1.000
_cell.angle_alpha   90.00
_cell.angle_beta   90.00
_cell.angle_gamma   90.00
#
_symmetry.space_group_name_H-M   'P 1'
#
loop_
_entity.id
_entity.type
_entity.pdbx_description
1 polymer ?
#
loop_
_entity_poly.entity_id
_entity_poly.type
_entity_poly.pdbx_seq_one_letter_code
_entity_poly.pdbx_strand_id
1 'polypeptide(L)'
;MEACFKTHSRLYIYVCKVTATTTIRRATEGCIAAATALIDGHLNALPADEQLRDVSRAYWAVCHARQPEQILLSMPTNPTFTQLRRIDALQREMDLETPVTGSNPAVNVENADHMSGTSME
;
A
#
# COMPACT_ATOMS: atom_id res chain seq x y z
N MET A 1 30.30 40.87 12.15
CA MET A 1 30.73 39.82 11.20
C MET A 1 30.22 38.50 11.75
N GLU A 2 29.00 38.14 11.37
CA GLU A 2 28.25 37.01 11.93
C GLU A 2 28.83 35.69 11.40
N ALA A 3 29.27 34.82 12.31
CA ALA A 3 29.74 33.48 11.97
C ALA A 3 28.53 32.58 11.73
N CYS A 4 28.23 32.30 10.46
CA CYS A 4 27.23 31.32 10.05
C CYS A 4 27.76 29.91 10.39
N PHE A 5 27.30 29.35 11.51
CA PHE A 5 27.66 28.01 11.94
C PHE A 5 26.90 26.98 11.08
N LYS A 6 27.50 26.59 9.95
CA LYS A 6 26.94 25.60 9.03
C LYS A 6 27.10 24.20 9.63
N THR A 7 26.07 23.75 10.36
CA THR A 7 25.96 22.38 10.85
C THR A 7 25.83 21.42 9.66
N HIS A 8 26.94 20.83 9.24
CA HIS A 8 26.93 19.68 8.34
C HIS A 8 26.56 18.45 9.16
N SER A 9 25.27 18.15 9.25
CA SER A 9 24.78 16.91 9.88
C SER A 9 25.28 15.70 9.10
N ARG A 10 26.40 15.13 9.52
CA ARG A 10 26.91 13.85 9.00
C ARG A 10 26.18 12.72 9.73
N LEU A 11 25.29 12.03 9.03
CA LEU A 11 24.63 10.82 9.52
C LEU A 11 25.62 9.66 9.49
N TYR A 12 26.09 9.24 10.66
CA TYR A 12 26.88 8.02 10.80
C TYR A 12 25.94 6.89 11.25
N ILE A 13 25.76 5.89 10.39
CA ILE A 13 25.02 4.67 10.72
C ILE A 13 26.03 3.60 11.08
N TYR A 14 26.04 3.16 12.34
CA TYR A 14 26.78 1.98 12.77
C TYR A 14 25.88 0.75 12.65
N VAL A 15 26.33 -0.25 11.89
CA VAL A 15 25.68 -1.55 11.79
C VAL A 15 26.65 -2.61 12.30
N CYS A 16 26.21 -3.42 13.26
CA CYS A 16 26.98 -4.57 13.72
C CYS A 16 27.18 -5.56 12.56
N LYS A 17 28.43 -5.91 12.27
CA LYS A 17 28.74 -7.03 11.36
C LYS A 17 28.30 -8.32 12.04
N VAL A 18 27.19 -8.89 11.59
CA VAL A 18 26.76 -10.23 12.02
C VAL A 18 27.67 -11.26 11.37
N THR A 19 28.54 -11.88 12.18
CA THR A 19 29.34 -13.07 11.81
C THR A 19 28.51 -14.33 12.04
N ALA A 20 27.49 -14.52 11.20
CA ALA A 20 26.81 -15.78 10.98
C ALA A 20 26.13 -15.69 9.61
N THR A 21 26.38 -16.65 8.73
CA THR A 21 25.89 -16.69 7.34
C THR A 21 24.38 -17.01 7.27
N THR A 22 23.57 -16.10 7.78
CA THR A 22 22.12 -16.00 7.52
C THR A 22 21.77 -14.52 7.30
N THR A 23 22.54 -13.85 6.44
CA THR A 23 22.39 -12.41 6.22
C THR A 23 21.14 -12.16 5.36
N ILE A 24 20.12 -11.57 5.98
CA ILE A 24 18.98 -10.96 5.29
C ILE A 24 19.56 -10.06 4.20
N ARG A 25 19.36 -10.42 2.93
CA ARG A 25 19.91 -9.68 1.80
C ARG A 25 19.15 -8.38 1.60
N ARG A 26 19.77 -7.40 0.95
CA ARG A 26 19.04 -6.22 0.50
C ARG A 26 18.07 -6.65 -0.60
N ALA A 27 16.78 -6.32 -0.45
CA ALA A 27 15.80 -6.46 -1.52
C ALA A 27 16.11 -5.41 -2.61
N THR A 28 17.01 -5.76 -3.52
CA THR A 28 17.28 -4.93 -4.70
C THR A 28 16.12 -5.08 -5.68
N GLU A 29 15.94 -4.09 -6.56
CA GLU A 29 14.89 -4.11 -7.57
C GLU A 29 14.89 -5.41 -8.40
N GLY A 30 16.07 -5.87 -8.84
CA GLY A 30 16.21 -7.13 -9.57
C GLY A 30 15.78 -8.36 -8.76
N CYS A 31 16.11 -8.41 -7.46
CA CYS A 31 15.67 -9.51 -6.58
C CYS A 31 14.16 -9.45 -6.31
N ILE A 32 13.57 -8.25 -6.20
CA ILE A 32 12.13 -8.06 -6.04
C ILE A 32 11.41 -8.49 -7.31
N ALA A 33 11.87 -8.08 -8.49
CA ALA A 33 11.26 -8.46 -9.77
C ALA A 33 11.26 -9.98 -9.98
N ALA A 34 12.38 -10.65 -9.65
CA ALA A 34 12.47 -12.10 -9.70
C ALA A 34 11.52 -12.77 -8.69
N ALA A 35 11.44 -12.26 -7.46
CA ALA A 35 10.52 -12.76 -6.44
C ALA A 35 9.06 -12.57 -6.86
N THR A 36 8.69 -11.42 -7.43
CA THR A 36 7.35 -11.16 -7.96
C THR A 36 6.99 -12.17 -9.04
N ALA A 37 7.84 -12.38 -10.04
CA ALA A 37 7.57 -13.34 -11.12
C ALA A 37 7.35 -14.78 -10.59
N LEU A 38 8.13 -15.20 -9.59
CA LEU A 38 7.95 -16.50 -8.94
C LEU A 38 6.62 -16.60 -8.18
N ILE A 39 6.29 -15.55 -7.42
CA ILE A 39 5.03 -15.46 -6.67
C ILE A 39 3.84 -15.50 -7.62
N ASP A 40 3.91 -14.82 -8.75
CA ASP A 40 2.83 -14.78 -9.74
C ASP A 40 2.56 -16.15 -10.35
N GLY A 41 3.62 -16.86 -10.71
CA GLY A 41 3.51 -18.24 -11.17
C GLY A 41 2.85 -19.13 -10.12
N HIS A 42 3.20 -18.95 -8.84
CA HIS A 42 2.59 -19.70 -7.73
C HIS A 42 1.11 -19.34 -7.52
N LEU A 43 0.75 -18.06 -7.52
CA LEU A 43 -0.62 -17.59 -7.34
C LEU A 43 -1.54 -17.98 -8.51
N ASN A 44 -1.02 -18.00 -9.73
CA ASN A 44 -1.78 -18.45 -10.90
C ASN A 44 -2.14 -19.94 -10.85
N ALA A 45 -1.42 -20.74 -10.07
CA ALA A 45 -1.72 -22.15 -9.85
C ALA A 45 -2.76 -22.37 -8.72
N LEU A 46 -3.06 -21.35 -7.93
CA LEU A 46 -4.02 -21.40 -6.83
C LEU A 46 -5.43 -20.97 -7.27
N PRO A 47 -6.49 -21.43 -6.58
CA PRO A 47 -7.85 -21.00 -6.85
C PRO A 47 -8.03 -19.49 -6.61
N ALA A 48 -9.01 -18.88 -7.31
CA ALA A 48 -9.23 -17.44 -7.29
C ALA A 48 -9.46 -16.85 -5.88
N ASP A 49 -10.05 -17.63 -4.97
CA ASP A 49 -10.32 -17.21 -3.58
C ASP A 49 -9.04 -17.01 -2.75
N GLU A 50 -7.91 -17.59 -3.18
CA GLU A 50 -6.61 -17.44 -2.53
C GLU A 50 -5.72 -16.40 -3.21
N GLN A 51 -6.23 -15.69 -4.23
CA GLN A 51 -5.46 -14.65 -4.90
C GLN A 51 -5.17 -13.48 -3.95
N LEU A 52 -3.88 -13.22 -3.77
CA LEU A 52 -3.39 -12.02 -3.11
C LEU A 52 -3.56 -10.81 -4.03
N ARG A 53 -3.90 -9.66 -3.42
CA ARG A 53 -3.89 -8.36 -4.09
C ARG A 53 -2.55 -7.66 -3.90
N ASP A 54 -2.44 -6.47 -4.48
CA ASP A 54 -1.18 -5.79 -4.72
C ASP A 54 -0.35 -5.56 -3.45
N VAL A 55 -0.96 -5.20 -2.33
CA VAL A 55 -0.21 -4.82 -1.12
C VAL A 55 0.39 -6.05 -0.44
N SER A 56 -0.40 -7.09 -0.20
CA SER A 56 0.11 -8.33 0.40
C SER A 56 1.10 -9.06 -0.50
N ARG A 57 0.89 -9.02 -1.83
CA ARG A 57 1.82 -9.57 -2.82
C ARG A 57 3.15 -8.83 -2.85
N ALA A 58 3.14 -7.50 -2.86
CA ALA A 58 4.35 -6.69 -2.82
C ALA A 58 5.16 -6.93 -1.53
N TYR A 59 4.47 -7.05 -0.39
CA TYR A 59 5.12 -7.39 0.87
C TYR A 59 5.79 -8.77 0.81
N TRP A 60 5.10 -9.78 0.27
CA TRP A 60 5.67 -11.11 0.12
C TRP A 60 6.89 -11.11 -0.81
N ALA A 61 6.82 -10.41 -1.93
CA ALA A 61 7.95 -10.25 -2.85
C ALA A 61 9.16 -9.62 -2.16
N VAL A 62 8.96 -8.57 -1.34
CA VAL A 62 10.05 -7.95 -0.57
C VAL A 62 10.62 -8.90 0.49
N CYS A 63 9.77 -9.67 1.17
CA CYS A 63 10.24 -10.67 2.14
C CYS A 63 11.06 -11.77 1.48
N HIS A 64 10.57 -12.30 0.34
CA HIS A 64 11.24 -13.35 -0.41
C HIS A 64 12.53 -12.85 -1.08
N ALA A 65 12.56 -11.61 -1.61
CA ALA A 65 13.75 -11.00 -2.20
C ALA A 65 14.91 -10.83 -1.20
N ARG A 66 14.64 -10.89 0.11
CA ARG A 66 15.66 -10.85 1.17
C ARG A 66 16.23 -12.22 1.50
N GLN A 67 15.61 -13.29 1.01
CA GLN A 67 16.03 -14.66 1.23
C GLN A 67 17.18 -15.05 0.27
N PRO A 68 18.08 -15.96 0.68
CA PRO A 68 19.04 -16.58 -0.24
C PRO A 68 18.32 -17.37 -1.34
N GLU A 69 18.95 -17.51 -2.52
CA GLU A 69 18.34 -18.09 -3.75
C GLU A 69 17.82 -19.54 -3.64
N GLN A 70 17.96 -20.20 -2.49
CA GLN A 70 17.64 -21.61 -2.28
C GLN A 70 16.48 -21.85 -1.29
N ILE A 71 15.82 -20.79 -0.82
CA ILE A 71 14.67 -20.97 0.10
C ILE A 71 13.40 -21.25 -0.71
N LEU A 72 12.66 -22.27 -0.28
CA LEU A 72 11.36 -22.61 -0.84
C LEU A 72 10.39 -21.43 -0.68
N LEU A 73 9.65 -21.15 -1.74
CA LEU A 73 8.61 -20.12 -1.73
C LEU A 73 7.51 -20.54 -0.74
N SER A 74 7.45 -19.86 0.41
CA SER A 74 6.46 -20.11 1.46
C SER A 74 5.68 -18.84 1.77
N MET A 75 4.37 -18.99 1.99
CA MET A 75 3.50 -17.89 2.39
C MET A 75 3.95 -17.32 3.75
N PRO A 76 4.11 -16.00 3.91
CA PRO A 76 4.39 -15.40 5.21
C PRO A 76 3.23 -15.64 6.18
N THR A 77 3.53 -16.01 7.43
CA THR A 77 2.53 -16.24 8.48
C THR A 77 2.57 -15.19 9.59
N ASN A 78 3.28 -14.09 9.34
CA ASN A 78 3.47 -13.04 10.33
C ASN A 78 2.23 -12.13 10.45
N PRO A 79 2.04 -11.42 11.59
CA PRO A 79 0.84 -10.60 11.79
C PRO A 79 0.73 -9.44 10.79
N THR A 80 1.85 -8.88 10.33
CA THR A 80 1.86 -7.82 9.31
C THR A 80 1.24 -8.30 8.00
N PHE A 81 1.59 -9.50 7.55
CA PHE A 81 1.03 -10.09 6.33
C PHE A 81 -0.48 -10.33 6.45
N THR A 82 -0.94 -10.85 7.60
CA THR A 82 -2.37 -11.00 7.88
C THR A 82 -3.10 -9.65 7.84
N GLN A 83 -2.51 -8.59 8.39
CA GLN A 83 -3.07 -7.25 8.33
C GLN A 83 -3.14 -6.72 6.88
N LEU A 84 -2.08 -6.91 6.09
CA LEU A 84 -2.07 -6.50 4.68
C LEU A 84 -3.12 -7.24 3.85
N ARG A 85 -3.30 -8.55 4.07
CA ARG A 85 -4.39 -9.32 3.44
C ARG A 85 -5.77 -8.78 3.81
N ARG A 86 -5.96 -8.32 5.06
CA ARG A 86 -7.22 -7.70 5.48
C ARG A 86 -7.43 -6.34 4.79
N ILE A 87 -6.39 -5.53 4.65
CA ILE A 87 -6.46 -4.26 3.91
C ILE A 87 -6.87 -4.52 2.46
N ASP A 88 -6.23 -5.48 1.81
CA ASP A 88 -6.57 -5.90 0.45
C ASP A 88 -8.03 -6.34 0.30
N ALA A 89 -8.58 -7.04 1.30
CA ALA A 89 -9.99 -7.45 1.33
C ALA A 89 -10.94 -6.24 1.46
N LEU A 90 -10.64 -5.30 2.36
CA LEU A 90 -11.43 -4.09 2.55
C LEU A 90 -11.40 -3.19 1.31
N GLN A 91 -10.25 -3.09 0.64
CA GLN A 91 -10.13 -2.35 -0.61
C GLN A 91 -10.97 -2.99 -1.72
N ARG A 92 -11.01 -4.33 -1.80
CA ARG A 92 -11.88 -5.04 -2.74
C ARG A 92 -13.36 -4.72 -2.51
N GLU A 93 -13.79 -4.69 -1.26
CA GLU A 93 -15.16 -4.32 -0.89
C GLU A 93 -15.46 -2.87 -1.31
N MET A 94 -14.55 -1.93 -1.06
CA MET A 94 -14.70 -0.54 -1.49
C MET A 94 -14.78 -0.39 -3.02
N ASP A 95 -13.98 -1.14 -3.78
CA ASP A 95 -14.02 -1.12 -5.25
C ASP A 95 -15.38 -1.61 -5.77
N LEU A 96 -16.02 -2.56 -5.08
CA LEU A 96 -17.33 -3.10 -5.44
C LEU A 96 -18.48 -2.15 -5.06
N GLU A 97 -18.32 -1.39 -3.96
CA GLU A 97 -19.32 -0.45 -3.43
C GLU A 97 -19.27 0.95 -4.04
N THR A 98 -18.44 1.18 -5.07
CA THR A 98 -18.47 2.44 -5.84
C THR A 98 -19.33 2.28 -7.09
N PRO A 99 -20.66 2.49 -7.02
CA PRO A 99 -21.39 2.84 -8.23
C PRO A 99 -20.82 4.18 -8.71
N VAL A 100 -20.66 4.31 -10.03
CA VAL A 100 -20.48 5.60 -10.69
C VAL A 100 -21.73 6.44 -10.40
N THR A 101 -21.78 7.09 -9.24
CA THR A 101 -22.72 8.16 -8.97
C THR A 101 -22.14 9.43 -9.57
N GLY A 102 -22.13 9.46 -10.91
CA GLY A 102 -22.18 10.68 -11.70
C GLY A 102 -23.56 11.31 -11.64
N SER A 103 -24.21 11.34 -10.48
CA SER A 103 -25.38 12.17 -10.23
C SER A 103 -24.96 13.25 -9.24
N ASN A 104 -24.46 14.35 -9.81
CA ASN A 104 -24.47 15.63 -9.12
C ASN A 104 -25.89 15.84 -8.56
N PRO A 105 -26.09 16.04 -7.25
CA PRO A 105 -27.32 16.67 -6.82
C PRO A 105 -27.21 18.11 -7.30
N ALA A 106 -27.93 18.44 -8.38
CA ALA A 106 -28.23 19.82 -8.69
C ALA A 106 -28.90 20.39 -7.44
N VAL A 107 -28.16 21.24 -6.72
CA VAL A 107 -28.73 22.13 -5.71
C VAL A 107 -29.74 22.99 -6.45
N ASN A 108 -31.00 22.56 -6.44
CA ASN A 108 -32.12 23.37 -6.86
C ASN A 108 -32.27 24.44 -5.77
N VAL A 109 -31.52 25.53 -5.92
CA VAL A 109 -31.80 26.78 -5.23
C VAL A 109 -33.10 27.25 -5.83
N GLU A 110 -34.21 26.86 -5.20
CA GLU A 110 -35.51 27.40 -5.54
C GLU A 110 -35.45 28.89 -5.23
N ASN A 111 -35.41 29.66 -6.32
CA ASN A 111 -35.37 31.10 -6.33
C ASN A 111 -36.68 31.63 -5.72
N ALA A 112 -36.67 31.86 -4.41
CA ALA A 112 -37.78 32.45 -3.69
C ALA A 112 -37.83 33.97 -3.97
N ASP A 113 -38.23 34.31 -5.19
CA ASP A 113 -38.43 35.68 -5.62
C ASP A 113 -39.92 35.94 -5.95
N HIS A 114 -40.52 36.67 -5.02
CA HIS A 114 -41.42 37.81 -5.23
C HIS A 114 -42.95 37.65 -5.07
N MET A 115 -43.50 38.73 -4.48
CA MET A 115 -44.87 39.27 -4.53
C MET A 115 -45.84 38.71 -3.47
N SER A 116 -46.51 39.46 -2.58
CA SER A 116 -46.78 40.90 -2.37
C SER A 116 -47.30 41.02 -0.92
N GLY A 117 -46.95 42.04 -0.12
CA GLY A 117 -47.65 43.33 -0.10
C GLY A 117 -49.02 43.27 0.61
N THR A 118 -49.08 43.60 1.91
CA THR A 118 -50.22 44.29 2.55
C THR A 118 -49.71 45.12 3.74
N SER A 119 -49.67 46.44 3.54
CA SER A 119 -49.53 47.46 4.57
C SER A 119 -50.88 48.19 4.69
N MET A 120 -51.13 48.78 5.87
CA MET A 120 -52.36 49.43 6.36
C MET A 120 -53.36 48.39 6.90
N GLU A 121 -53.82 48.45 8.15
CA GLU A 121 -54.25 49.61 8.96
C GLU A 121 -53.85 49.50 10.44
#